data_AF-A0A424XVK3-F1
#
_entry.id   AF-A0A424XVK3-F1
#
_cell.length_a   1.000
_cell.length_b   1.000
_cell.length_c   1.000
_cell.angle_alpha   90.00
_cell.angle_beta   90.00
_cell.angle_gamma   90.00
#
_symmetry.space_group_name_H-M   'P 1'
#
loop_
_entity.id
_entity.type
_entity.pdbx_description
1 polymer ?
#
loop_
_entity_poly.entity_id
_entity_poly.type
_entity_poly.pdbx_seq_one_letter_code
_entity_poly.pdbx_strand_id
1 'polypeptide(L)' 'MQFDLTFFLCALGLAFILEGIPYFIWAEKMPKFLETMSRQPPGNLRRLGFTAIILGMLVIFLGRSILQQ' A
#
# COMPACT_ATOMS: atom_id res chain seq x y z
N MET A 1 20.44 -5.30 -14.91
CA MET A 1 19.23 -5.84 -14.23
C MET A 1 18.24 -6.23 -15.31
N GLN A 2 17.91 -7.52 -15.45
CA GLN A 2 16.76 -7.93 -16.27
C GLN A 2 15.51 -7.62 -15.44
N PHE A 3 14.66 -6.72 -15.93
CA PHE A 3 13.39 -6.41 -15.29
C PHE A 3 12.45 -7.57 -15.60
N ASP A 4 12.11 -8.37 -14.59
CA ASP A 4 11.14 -9.44 -14.75
C ASP A 4 9.73 -8.84 -14.71
N LEU A 5 9.16 -8.61 -15.90
CA LEU A 5 7.83 -8.02 -16.04
C LEU A 5 6.75 -8.90 -15.40
N THR A 6 6.93 -10.22 -15.40
CA THR A 6 6.00 -11.17 -14.77
C THR A 6 5.97 -10.95 -13.26
N PHE A 7 7.16 -10.86 -12.64
CA PHE A 7 7.25 -10.58 -11.21
C PHE A 7 6.62 -9.24 -10.84
N PHE A 8 6.88 -8.20 -11.65
CA PHE A 8 6.27 -6.89 -11.45
C PHE A 8 4.73 -6.93 -11.55
N LEU A 9 4.18 -7.59 -12.58
CA LEU A 9 2.74 -7.72 -12.75
C LEU A 9 2.08 -8.54 -11.63
N CYS A 10 2.73 -9.60 -11.14
CA CYS A 10 2.24 -10.35 -9.98
C CYS A 10 2.22 -9.49 -8.71
N ALA A 11 3.30 -8.76 -8.44
CA ALA A 11 3.37 -7.86 -7.28
C ALA A 11 2.33 -6.74 -7.36
N LEU A 12 2.13 -6.16 -8.55
CA LEU A 12 1.11 -5.15 -8.81
C LEU A 12 -0.31 -5.72 -8.62
N GLY A 13 -0.56 -6.94 -9.12
CA GLY A 13 -1.84 -7.62 -8.92
C GLY A 13 -2.14 -7.90 -7.44
N LEU A 14 -1.14 -8.35 -6.69
CA LEU A 14 -1.25 -8.52 -5.24
C LEU A 14 -1.57 -7.21 -4.53
N ALA A 15 -0.92 -6.10 -4.93
CA ALA A 15 -1.21 -4.78 -4.37
C ALA A 15 -2.68 -4.37 -4.60
N PHE A 16 -3.22 -4.59 -5.81
CA PHE A 16 -4.63 -4.31 -6.10
C PHE A 16 -5.59 -5.16 -5.27
N ILE A 17 -5.29 -6.45 -5.08
CA ILE A 17 -6.12 -7.32 -4.24
C ILE A 17 -6.10 -6.83 -2.79
N LEU A 18 -4.91 -6.54 -2.25
CA LEU A 18 -4.76 -6.09 -0.87
C LEU A 18 -5.44 -4.76 -0.61
N GLU A 19 -5.32 -3.79 -1.53
CA GLU A 19 -6.04 -2.53 -1.45
C GLU A 19 -7.55 -2.72 -1.63
N GLY A 20 -7.99 -3.60 -2.53
CA GLY A 20 -9.40 -3.84 -2.83
C GLY A 20 -10.19 -4.48 -1.69
N ILE A 21 -9.55 -5.29 -0.83
CA ILE A 21 -10.21 -5.96 0.30
C ILE A 21 -10.84 -4.95 1.27
N PRO A 22 -10.13 -3.93 1.79
CA PRO A 22 -10.73 -2.86 2.58
C PRO A 22 -11.90 -2.16 1.88
N TYR A 23 -11.78 -1.88 0.58
CA TYR A 23 -12.88 -1.27 -0.19
C TYR A 23 -14.11 -2.17 -0.25
N PHE A 24 -13.93 -3.49 -0.34
CA PHE A 24 -15.02 -4.46 -0.41
C PHE A 24 -15.66 -4.71 0.96
N ILE A 25 -14.87 -4.98 2.00
CA ILE A 25 -15.36 -5.32 3.34
C ILE A 25 -15.92 -4.09 4.08
N TRP A 26 -15.31 -2.91 3.89
CA TRP A 26 -15.70 -1.67 4.58
C TRP A 26 -16.28 -0.60 3.64
N ALA A 27 -16.94 -1.02 2.56
CA ALA A 27 -17.56 -0.14 1.58
C ALA A 27 -18.41 0.98 2.21
N GLU A 28 -19.16 0.69 3.29
CA GLU A 28 -20.00 1.66 3.99
C GLU A 28 -19.20 2.73 4.77
N LYS A 29 -17.99 2.41 5.24
CA LYS A 29 -17.16 3.33 6.04
C LYS A 29 -16.20 4.15 5.18
N MET A 30 -15.90 3.66 3.97
CA MET A 30 -14.98 4.28 3.02
C MET A 30 -15.30 5.75 2.72
N PRO A 31 -16.55 6.15 2.44
CA PRO A 31 -16.88 7.55 2.13
C PRO A 31 -16.51 8.51 3.27
N LYS A 32 -16.83 8.13 4.52
CA LYS A 32 -16.50 8.92 5.71
C LYS A 32 -14.99 9.02 5.94
N PHE A 33 -14.27 7.94 5.67
CA PHE A 33 -12.80 7.92 5.76
C PHE A 33 -12.15 8.85 4.72
N LEU A 34 -12.62 8.79 3.47
CA LEU A 34 -12.15 9.65 2.39
C LEU A 34 -12.48 11.13 2.65
N GLU A 35 -13.66 11.43 3.18
CA GLU A 35 -14.03 12.79 3.57
C GLU A 35 -13.09 13.32 4.67
N THR A 36 -12.79 12.47 5.66
CA THR A 36 -11.85 12.82 6.74
C THR A 36 -10.45 13.10 6.18
N MET A 37 -9.99 12.27 5.23
CA MET A 37 -8.69 12.46 4.55
C MET A 37 -8.67 13.75 3.72
N SER A 38 -9.74 14.05 2.99
CA SER A 38 -9.84 15.27 2.15
C SER A 38 -9.77 16.55 2.98
N ARG A 39 -10.25 16.52 4.23
CA ARG A 39 -10.21 17.66 5.16
C ARG A 39 -8.85 17.86 5.85
N GLN A 40 -7.92 16.91 5.74
CA GLN A 40 -6.60 17.02 6.38
C GLN A 40 -5.70 18.01 5.62
N PRO A 41 -4.85 18.77 6.32
CA PRO A 41 -3.88 19.65 5.67
C PRO A 41 -2.84 18.83 4.88
N PRO A 42 -2.26 19.40 3.81
CA PRO A 42 -1.33 18.68 2.93
C PRO A 42 -0.10 18.14 3.65
N GLY A 43 0.33 18.74 4.76
CA GLY A 43 1.41 18.23 5.61
C GLY A 43 1.09 16.89 6.27
N ASN A 44 -0.18 16.64 6.63
CA ASN A 44 -0.61 15.37 7.21
C ASN A 44 -0.70 14.28 6.16
N LEU A 45 -1.23 14.59 4.97
CA LEU A 45 -1.24 13.64 3.84
C LEU A 45 0.18 13.24 3.43
N ARG A 46 1.12 14.20 3.39
CA ARG A 46 2.53 13.91 3.11
C ARG A 46 3.15 12.98 4.14
N ARG A 47 2.90 13.21 5.44
CA ARG A 47 3.37 12.31 6.50
C ARG A 47 2.78 10.92 6.37
N LEU A 48 1.47 10.81 6.11
CA LEU A 48 0.80 9.54 5.87
C LEU A 48 1.43 8.78 4.68
N GLY A 49 1.62 9.45 3.54
CA GLY A 49 2.25 8.85 2.37
C GLY A 49 3.70 8.43 2.65
N PHE A 50 4.46 9.25 3.38
CA PHE A 50 5.83 8.92 3.77
C PHE A 50 5.89 7.70 4.71
N THR A 51 4.97 7.62 5.68
CA THR A 51 4.87 6.42 6.54
C THR A 51 4.49 5.18 5.75
N ALA A 52 3.60 5.28 4.77
CA ALA A 52 3.24 4.17 3.90
C ALA A 52 4.43 3.69 3.05
N ILE A 53 5.24 4.61 2.53
CA ILE A 53 6.48 4.29 1.80
C ILE A 53 7.47 3.55 2.70
N ILE A 54 7.71 4.04 3.92
CA ILE A 54 8.61 3.38 4.89
C ILE A 54 8.09 1.98 5.23
N LEU A 55 6.79 1.84 5.51
CA LEU A 55 6.19 0.54 5.80
C LEU A 55 6.32 -0.42 4.63
N GLY A 56 6.05 0.03 3.40
CA GLY A 56 6.25 -0.77 2.19
C GLY A 56 7.70 -1.22 2.03
N MET A 57 8.66 -0.34 2.29
CA MET A 57 10.08 -0.67 2.29
C MET A 57 10.44 -1.72 3.35
N LEU A 58 9.90 -1.60 4.57
CA LEU A 58 10.10 -2.57 5.65
C LEU A 58 9.51 -3.94 5.29
N VAL A 59 8.32 -4.00 4.71
CA VAL A 59 7.69 -5.25 4.25
C VAL A 59 8.56 -5.94 3.19
N ILE A 60 9.08 -5.19 2.23
CA ILE A 60 10.00 -5.73 1.21
C ILE A 60 11.29 -6.24 1.86
N PHE A 61 11.85 -5.49 2.81
CA PHE A 61 13.06 -5.89 3.53
C PHE A 61 12.87 -7.18 4.34
N LEU A 62 11.78 -7.27 5.10
CA LEU A 62 11.44 -8.49 5.86
C LEU A 62 11.18 -9.67 4.93
N GLY A 63 10.42 -9.47 3.85
CA GLY A 63 10.19 -10.49 2.84
C GLY A 63 11.49 -11.02 2.26
N ARG A 64 12.43 -10.14 1.88
CA ARG A 64 13.76 -10.56 1.43
C ARG A 64 14.57 -11.26 2.50
N SER A 65 14.58 -10.75 3.74
CA SER A 65 15.36 -11.34 4.83
C SER A 65 14.85 -12.74 5.21
N ILE A 66 13.56 -13.00 5.09
CA ILE A 66 12.95 -14.31 5.38
C ILE A 66 13.17 -15.28 4.20
N LEU A 67 13.07 -14.81 2.96
CA LEU A 67 13.20 -15.66 1.76
C LEU A 67 14.66 -15.99 1.38
N GLN A 68 15.64 -15.28 1.95
CA GLN A 68 17.08 -15.52 1.73
C GLN A 68 17.75 -16.35 2.84
N GLN A 69 16.98 -16.87 3.81
CA GLN A 69 17.41 -17.95 4.72
C GLN A 69 17.00 -19.30 4.14
#